data_AF-A0A7C6A9W3-F1
#
_entry.id   AF-A0A7C6A9W3-F1
#
_cell.length_a   1.000
_cell.length_b   1.000
_cell.length_c   1.000
_cell.angle_alpha   90.00
_cell.angle_beta   90.00
_cell.angle_gamma   90.00
#
_symmetry.space_group_name_H-M   'P 1'
#
loop_
_entity.id
_entity.type
_entity.pdbx_description
1 polymer ?
#
loop_
_entity_poly.entity_id
_entity_poly.type
_entity_poly.pdbx_seq_one_letter_code
_entity_poly.pdbx_strand_id
1 'polypeptide(L)'
;MKFNKKFRFFVILGTIALSFGLEWKALYPNARANSSMIVDSLNHRIILFGGMSLRLNNRIYNDVWELPLDTLEIYAWFPLSVIGSSPPPRYDHTAVYDQVHQRMLVFGGNIGGVGSNEVWSLNLTSGSESWERLQPAGNSPTPRQAASGIYHPLRNSFIIFGGTGYYEWYNDVWELKLDSMVWREISVTGPKPAPRCFGGAVFDANNNQMIVFGGNSEVFYNDVWTLDLTLNNEHWTELHPTGSLPLPRTNFAYGYDRVNNKFYVFGGFTNQGGWAFLNDLYVLDISSLNWTQLNPSGDLPVARRNSVGIYDFWGDNFFIFGGDQYPDYYFGETFFIHFSPTDTPEWHSQSILNIAPSIFISSPSSDVLHIRYTMPKICRLEVKILDANGRVIKNLFAGRINSTSGALSWDTNNNEGEKVSSGVYYCLLETEYTKISKKFVITK
;
A
#
# COMPACT_ATOMS: atom_id res chain seq x y z
N MET A 1 12.83 -70.08 -35.70
CA MET A 1 12.49 -68.67 -36.00
C MET A 1 11.03 -68.42 -35.64
N LYS A 2 10.82 -67.76 -34.49
CA LYS A 2 9.63 -67.03 -33.97
C LYS A 2 9.69 -67.11 -32.44
N PHE A 3 10.22 -66.06 -31.83
CA PHE A 3 10.26 -65.85 -30.38
C PHE A 3 9.20 -64.81 -30.00
N ASN A 4 8.34 -65.17 -29.06
CA ASN A 4 7.43 -64.31 -28.32
C ASN A 4 8.22 -63.23 -27.55
N LYS A 5 7.78 -61.97 -27.61
CA LYS A 5 8.19 -60.92 -26.65
C LYS A 5 6.98 -60.43 -25.86
N LYS A 6 7.00 -60.72 -24.56
CA LYS A 6 6.12 -60.14 -23.53
C LYS A 6 6.47 -58.66 -23.33
N PHE A 7 5.46 -57.81 -23.29
CA PHE A 7 5.57 -56.42 -22.83
C PHE A 7 5.79 -56.39 -21.31
N ARG A 8 6.77 -55.60 -20.85
CA ARG A 8 6.93 -55.20 -19.44
C ARG A 8 6.46 -53.75 -19.29
N PHE A 9 5.49 -53.54 -18.41
CA PHE A 9 5.13 -52.21 -17.92
C PHE A 9 6.24 -51.70 -16.99
N PHE A 10 6.78 -50.50 -17.28
CA PHE A 10 7.56 -49.73 -16.31
C PHE A 10 6.60 -48.75 -15.62
N VAL A 11 6.35 -48.97 -14.33
CA VAL A 11 5.75 -47.97 -13.45
C VAL A 11 6.86 -47.01 -13.05
N ILE A 12 6.85 -45.80 -13.59
CA ILE A 12 7.69 -44.71 -13.09
C ILE A 12 6.97 -44.15 -11.85
N LEU A 13 7.42 -44.57 -10.67
CA LEU A 13 7.11 -43.88 -9.42
C LEU A 13 7.81 -42.52 -9.46
N GLY A 14 7.09 -41.49 -9.91
CA GLY A 14 7.53 -40.12 -9.76
C GLY A 14 7.57 -39.77 -8.27
N THR A 15 8.77 -39.70 -7.71
CA THR A 15 9.01 -39.04 -6.42
C THR A 15 8.53 -37.60 -6.54
N ILE A 16 7.47 -37.24 -5.83
CA ILE A 16 7.11 -35.84 -5.58
C ILE A 16 8.24 -35.28 -4.72
N ALA A 17 9.24 -34.68 -5.37
CA ALA A 17 10.14 -33.78 -4.69
C ALA A 17 9.29 -32.56 -4.31
N LEU A 18 8.86 -32.48 -3.05
CA LEU A 18 8.49 -31.21 -2.44
C LEU A 18 9.75 -30.35 -2.48
N SER A 19 9.90 -29.55 -3.54
CA SER A 19 10.88 -28.48 -3.53
C SER A 19 10.41 -27.48 -2.48
N PHE A 20 11.02 -27.51 -1.31
CA PHE A 20 10.98 -26.39 -0.38
C PHE A 20 11.74 -25.24 -1.07
N GLY A 21 11.02 -24.50 -1.91
CA GLY A 21 11.51 -23.25 -2.48
C GLY A 21 11.80 -22.32 -1.32
N LEU A 22 13.08 -21.98 -1.12
CA LEU A 22 13.46 -20.85 -0.30
C LEU A 22 13.00 -19.58 -1.03
N GLU A 23 11.75 -19.17 -0.83
CA GLU A 23 11.24 -17.89 -1.34
C GLU A 23 11.67 -16.77 -0.39
N TRP A 24 12.45 -15.83 -0.90
CA TRP A 24 12.73 -14.58 -0.22
C TRP A 24 11.46 -13.73 -0.20
N LYS A 25 10.86 -13.54 0.99
CA LYS A 25 9.76 -12.59 1.18
C LYS A 25 10.31 -11.21 1.49
N ALA A 26 9.87 -10.20 0.73
CA ALA A 26 10.15 -8.81 1.08
C ALA A 26 9.48 -8.49 2.43
N LEU A 27 10.17 -7.71 3.27
CA LEU A 27 9.67 -7.29 4.58
C LEU A 27 8.97 -5.93 4.54
N TYR A 28 8.97 -5.29 3.38
CA TYR A 28 8.34 -4.01 3.10
C TYR A 28 8.06 -3.92 1.59
N PRO A 29 7.13 -3.06 1.15
CA PRO A 29 6.84 -2.89 -0.25
C PRO A 29 8.07 -2.35 -0.97
N ASN A 30 8.44 -3.00 -2.08
CA ASN A 30 9.53 -2.51 -2.92
C ASN A 30 9.31 -1.06 -3.35
N ALA A 31 10.41 -0.34 -3.55
CA ALA A 31 10.40 1.00 -4.10
C ALA A 31 9.57 1.07 -5.39
N ARG A 32 8.60 1.99 -5.43
CA ARG A 32 7.60 2.07 -6.49
C ARG A 32 6.97 3.45 -6.52
N ALA A 33 6.38 3.76 -7.66
CA ALA A 33 5.58 4.95 -7.87
C ALA A 33 4.23 4.54 -8.48
N ASN A 34 3.29 5.49 -8.58
CA ASN A 34 2.01 5.29 -9.28
C ASN A 34 1.14 4.16 -8.69
N SER A 35 1.32 3.88 -7.39
CA SER A 35 0.49 2.99 -6.58
C SER A 35 -0.72 3.71 -5.97
N SER A 36 -1.62 2.96 -5.35
CA SER A 36 -2.74 3.54 -4.57
C SER A 36 -2.70 3.08 -3.12
N MET A 37 -3.24 3.92 -2.22
CA MET A 37 -3.45 3.62 -0.82
C MET A 37 -4.87 3.96 -0.42
N ILE A 38 -5.44 3.16 0.48
CA ILE A 38 -6.73 3.42 1.11
C ILE A 38 -6.62 3.18 2.62
N VAL A 39 -7.49 3.81 3.40
CA VAL A 39 -7.66 3.51 4.83
C VAL A 39 -8.81 2.52 4.98
N ASP A 40 -8.50 1.31 5.44
CA ASP A 40 -9.48 0.32 5.84
C ASP A 40 -9.89 0.57 7.29
N SER A 41 -10.94 1.37 7.45
CA SER A 41 -11.28 1.93 8.75
C SER A 41 -11.84 0.95 9.75
N LEU A 42 -12.38 -0.18 9.29
CA LEU A 42 -12.93 -1.20 10.17
C LEU A 42 -11.85 -2.10 10.77
N ASN A 43 -10.73 -2.30 10.06
CA ASN A 43 -9.59 -3.08 10.57
C ASN A 43 -8.40 -2.20 10.99
N HIS A 44 -8.57 -0.87 11.06
CA HIS A 44 -7.55 0.09 11.49
C HIS A 44 -6.19 -0.12 10.79
N ARG A 45 -6.20 -0.15 9.46
CA ARG A 45 -4.99 -0.35 8.65
C ARG A 45 -5.03 0.48 7.37
N ILE A 46 -3.85 0.78 6.83
CA ILE A 46 -3.71 1.28 5.46
C ILE A 46 -3.43 0.09 4.55
N ILE A 47 -4.07 0.04 3.39
CA ILE A 47 -3.77 -0.91 2.31
C ILE A 47 -3.05 -0.19 1.18
N LEU A 48 -1.94 -0.76 0.70
CA LEU A 48 -1.20 -0.32 -0.48
C LEU A 48 -1.32 -1.38 -1.59
N PHE A 49 -1.56 -0.94 -2.81
CA PHE A 49 -1.68 -1.83 -3.98
C PHE A 49 -1.03 -1.27 -5.23
N GLY A 50 -0.43 -2.18 -6.01
CA GLY A 50 0.05 -1.92 -7.36
C GLY A 50 1.23 -0.97 -7.43
N GLY A 51 1.34 -0.25 -8.55
CA GLY A 51 2.43 0.68 -8.86
C GLY A 51 3.49 0.04 -9.77
N MET A 52 4.54 0.80 -10.07
CA MET A 52 5.63 0.36 -10.94
C MET A 52 7.01 0.82 -10.46
N SER A 53 8.05 0.14 -10.93
CA SER A 53 9.45 0.53 -10.80
C SER A 53 10.23 0.16 -12.05
N LEU A 54 10.89 1.13 -12.67
CA LEU A 54 11.79 0.90 -13.80
C LEU A 54 13.13 0.27 -13.39
N ARG A 55 13.41 0.12 -12.09
CA ARG A 55 14.65 -0.53 -11.61
C ARG A 55 14.74 -1.95 -12.14
N LEU A 56 15.91 -2.30 -12.71
CA LEU A 56 16.36 -3.65 -13.12
C LEU A 56 15.20 -4.65 -13.35
N ASN A 57 14.56 -4.55 -14.53
CA ASN A 57 13.49 -5.41 -15.10
C ASN A 57 12.09 -4.79 -15.27
N ASN A 58 11.93 -3.46 -15.14
CA ASN A 58 10.65 -2.77 -15.38
C ASN A 58 9.46 -3.46 -14.68
N ARG A 59 9.53 -3.55 -13.36
CA ARG A 59 8.59 -4.32 -12.56
C ARG A 59 7.32 -3.51 -12.33
N ILE A 60 6.19 -4.05 -12.79
CA ILE A 60 4.86 -3.60 -12.40
C ILE A 60 4.36 -4.53 -11.29
N TYR A 61 3.72 -3.95 -10.28
CA TYR A 61 3.29 -4.67 -9.09
C TYR A 61 1.78 -4.94 -9.10
N ASN A 62 1.37 -6.05 -8.48
CA ASN A 62 0.00 -6.38 -8.07
C ASN A 62 -0.03 -7.04 -6.68
N ASP A 63 1.03 -6.87 -5.90
CA ASP A 63 1.08 -7.25 -4.50
C ASP A 63 0.23 -6.28 -3.65
N VAL A 64 -0.24 -6.78 -2.52
CA VAL A 64 -1.03 -6.02 -1.55
C VAL A 64 -0.25 -5.98 -0.23
N TRP A 65 -0.15 -4.80 0.35
CA TRP A 65 0.51 -4.58 1.62
C TRP A 65 -0.43 -3.91 2.59
N GLU A 66 -0.32 -4.25 3.87
CA GLU A 66 -1.03 -3.59 4.96
C GLU A 66 -0.06 -2.90 5.92
N LEU A 67 -0.47 -1.75 6.44
CA LEU A 67 0.21 -1.02 7.51
C LEU A 67 -0.79 -0.85 8.65
N PRO A 68 -0.70 -1.64 9.73
CA PRO A 68 -1.55 -1.49 10.90
C PRO A 68 -1.38 -0.10 11.54
N LEU A 69 -2.50 0.50 11.97
CA LEU A 69 -2.53 1.82 12.62
C LEU A 69 -2.72 1.74 14.15
N ASP A 70 -3.02 0.56 14.70
CA ASP A 70 -3.26 0.37 16.14
C ASP A 70 -1.99 0.44 17.00
N THR A 71 -0.80 0.50 16.39
CA THR A 71 0.48 0.46 17.09
C THR A 71 1.06 1.86 17.25
N LEU A 72 0.92 2.44 18.44
CA LEU A 72 1.38 3.80 18.77
C LEU A 72 2.91 4.00 18.78
N GLU A 73 3.71 2.93 18.64
CA GLU A 73 5.16 3.00 18.79
C GLU A 73 5.95 2.80 17.48
N ILE A 74 5.45 1.99 16.53
CA ILE A 74 6.16 1.64 15.28
C ILE A 74 5.15 1.33 14.18
N TYR A 75 5.35 1.89 12.98
CA TYR A 75 4.58 1.55 11.78
C TYR A 75 5.40 0.59 10.92
N ALA A 76 4.85 -0.59 10.60
CA ALA A 76 5.54 -1.59 9.79
C ALA A 76 4.60 -2.22 8.76
N TRP A 77 5.07 -2.28 7.52
CA TRP A 77 4.32 -2.93 6.45
C TRP A 77 4.39 -4.45 6.56
N PHE A 78 3.27 -5.10 6.27
CA PHE A 78 3.17 -6.55 6.15
C PHE A 78 2.56 -6.92 4.79
N PRO A 79 3.03 -8.00 4.14
CA PRO A 79 2.36 -8.50 2.95
C PRO A 79 0.98 -9.04 3.35
N LEU A 80 -0.08 -8.54 2.70
CA LEU A 80 -1.43 -9.03 2.94
C LEU A 80 -1.67 -10.26 2.07
N SER A 81 -1.98 -11.38 2.73
CA SER A 81 -2.30 -12.62 2.02
C SER A 81 -3.72 -12.53 1.46
N VAL A 82 -3.84 -12.55 0.13
CA VAL A 82 -5.11 -12.47 -0.57
C VAL A 82 -5.39 -13.76 -1.33
N ILE A 83 -6.65 -14.19 -1.32
CA ILE A 83 -7.13 -15.41 -2.00
C ILE A 83 -7.82 -15.01 -3.31
N GLY A 84 -7.78 -15.88 -4.32
CA GLY A 84 -8.44 -15.67 -5.60
C GLY A 84 -7.51 -15.11 -6.69
N SER A 85 -8.08 -14.73 -7.82
CA SER A 85 -7.33 -14.17 -8.96
C SER A 85 -7.08 -12.68 -8.73
N SER A 86 -5.84 -12.31 -8.43
CA SER A 86 -5.46 -10.90 -8.33
C SER A 86 -5.61 -10.17 -9.67
N PRO A 87 -5.84 -8.84 -9.66
CA PRO A 87 -5.77 -8.04 -10.87
C PRO A 87 -4.40 -8.19 -11.55
N PRO A 88 -4.34 -8.07 -12.87
CA PRO A 88 -3.07 -7.89 -13.58
C PRO A 88 -2.23 -6.76 -12.94
N PRO A 89 -0.89 -6.89 -12.91
CA PRO A 89 0.01 -5.81 -12.52
C PRO A 89 -0.35 -4.50 -13.20
N ARG A 90 -0.52 -3.46 -12.39
CA ARG A 90 -0.99 -2.16 -12.85
C ARG A 90 -0.46 -0.99 -12.03
N TYR A 91 -0.40 0.16 -12.66
CA TYR A 91 -0.07 1.45 -12.06
C TYR A 91 -1.05 2.52 -12.60
N ASP A 92 -1.06 3.73 -12.02
CA ASP A 92 -1.97 4.81 -12.41
C ASP A 92 -3.46 4.47 -12.32
N HIS A 93 -3.81 3.48 -11.49
CA HIS A 93 -5.19 3.12 -11.22
C HIS A 93 -5.75 4.00 -10.10
N THR A 94 -7.06 4.16 -10.10
CA THR A 94 -7.77 4.86 -9.01
C THR A 94 -8.26 3.83 -8.01
N ALA A 95 -8.10 4.10 -6.71
CA ALA A 95 -8.65 3.26 -5.66
C ALA A 95 -9.40 4.05 -4.61
N VAL A 96 -10.46 3.44 -4.07
CA VAL A 96 -11.29 4.00 -3.00
C VAL A 96 -11.70 2.92 -2.00
N TYR A 97 -11.97 3.30 -0.76
CA TYR A 97 -12.53 2.40 0.26
C TYR A 97 -14.05 2.48 0.29
N ASP A 98 -14.71 1.37 -0.04
CA ASP A 98 -16.13 1.16 0.17
C ASP A 98 -16.32 0.60 1.58
N GLN A 99 -16.57 1.50 2.53
CA GLN A 99 -16.75 1.15 3.94
C GLN A 99 -18.01 0.33 4.22
N VAL A 100 -19.03 0.39 3.34
CA VAL A 100 -20.31 -0.30 3.56
C VAL A 100 -20.13 -1.80 3.33
N HIS A 101 -19.30 -2.17 2.34
CA HIS A 101 -19.00 -3.56 2.01
C HIS A 101 -17.61 -4.01 2.45
N GLN A 102 -16.89 -3.18 3.24
CA GLN A 102 -15.53 -3.44 3.74
C GLN A 102 -14.58 -3.93 2.64
N ARG A 103 -14.43 -3.11 1.59
CA ARG A 103 -13.61 -3.49 0.43
C ARG A 103 -12.87 -2.31 -0.18
N MET A 104 -11.74 -2.59 -0.80
CA MET A 104 -11.06 -1.67 -1.69
C MET A 104 -11.61 -1.86 -3.11
N LEU A 105 -12.03 -0.78 -3.75
CA LEU A 105 -12.40 -0.76 -5.16
C LEU A 105 -11.24 -0.18 -5.96
N VAL A 106 -10.92 -0.80 -7.10
CA VAL A 106 -9.89 -0.34 -8.04
C VAL A 106 -10.51 -0.19 -9.42
N PHE A 107 -10.30 0.96 -10.05
CA PHE A 107 -10.73 1.24 -11.42
C PHE A 107 -9.54 1.58 -12.31
N GLY A 108 -9.55 0.98 -13.51
CA GLY A 108 -8.68 1.33 -14.63
C GLY A 108 -7.19 1.15 -14.32
N GLY A 109 -6.41 2.14 -14.75
CA GLY A 109 -4.95 2.14 -14.69
C GLY A 109 -4.31 1.53 -15.93
N ASN A 110 -2.98 1.58 -15.96
CA ASN A 110 -2.17 1.06 -17.06
C ASN A 110 -1.83 -0.42 -16.83
N ILE A 111 -2.12 -1.25 -17.84
CA ILE A 111 -1.75 -2.66 -17.89
C ILE A 111 -0.94 -2.87 -19.17
N GLY A 112 0.38 -3.05 -19.05
CA GLY A 112 1.23 -3.35 -20.20
C GLY A 112 1.29 -2.26 -21.27
N GLY A 113 1.15 -0.99 -20.88
CA GLY A 113 1.18 0.18 -21.76
C GLY A 113 -0.19 0.68 -22.21
N VAL A 114 -1.28 0.00 -21.86
CA VAL A 114 -2.65 0.34 -22.29
C VAL A 114 -3.52 0.66 -21.08
N GLY A 115 -4.32 1.71 -21.18
CA GLY A 115 -5.33 2.05 -20.17
C GLY A 115 -6.40 0.95 -20.08
N SER A 116 -6.96 0.78 -18.88
CA SER A 116 -8.00 -0.20 -18.59
C SER A 116 -9.30 0.49 -18.16
N ASN A 117 -10.43 -0.17 -18.34
CA ASN A 117 -11.71 0.21 -17.69
C ASN A 117 -12.21 -0.89 -16.74
N GLU A 118 -11.34 -1.82 -16.36
CA GLU A 118 -11.69 -2.87 -15.41
C GLU A 118 -11.97 -2.30 -14.03
N VAL A 119 -12.95 -2.90 -13.35
CA VAL A 119 -13.23 -2.68 -11.94
C VAL A 119 -12.89 -3.95 -11.15
N TRP A 120 -12.10 -3.79 -10.10
CA TRP A 120 -11.72 -4.86 -9.19
C TRP A 120 -12.12 -4.52 -7.76
N SER A 121 -12.48 -5.54 -7.00
CA SER A 121 -12.83 -5.45 -5.59
C SER A 121 -11.92 -6.37 -4.79
N LEU A 122 -11.27 -5.82 -3.76
CA LEU A 122 -10.59 -6.58 -2.73
C LEU A 122 -11.45 -6.57 -1.48
N ASN A 123 -12.04 -7.70 -1.13
CA ASN A 123 -12.68 -7.90 0.16
C ASN A 123 -11.62 -7.75 1.26
N LEU A 124 -11.90 -6.94 2.29
CA LEU A 124 -11.01 -6.67 3.42
C LEU A 124 -11.55 -7.23 4.73
N THR A 125 -12.56 -8.09 4.68
CA THR A 125 -13.05 -8.82 5.86
C THR A 125 -11.91 -9.70 6.40
N SER A 126 -11.47 -9.41 7.62
CA SER A 126 -10.31 -10.05 8.27
C SER A 126 -10.36 -11.59 8.18
N GLY A 127 -9.32 -12.18 7.58
CA GLY A 127 -9.17 -13.63 7.42
C GLY A 127 -9.87 -14.21 6.18
N SER A 128 -10.50 -13.37 5.37
CA SER A 128 -11.19 -13.75 4.13
C SER A 128 -10.86 -12.80 2.97
N GLU A 129 -9.70 -12.17 3.02
CA GLU A 129 -9.28 -11.21 2.02
C GLU A 129 -9.17 -11.86 0.63
N SER A 130 -9.94 -11.34 -0.32
CA SER A 130 -10.04 -11.94 -1.65
C SER A 130 -10.30 -10.93 -2.75
N TRP A 131 -9.63 -11.12 -3.88
CA TRP A 131 -9.89 -10.35 -5.09
C TRP A 131 -11.04 -10.94 -5.91
N GLU A 132 -11.87 -10.04 -6.44
CA GLU A 132 -12.90 -10.33 -7.42
C GLU A 132 -12.87 -9.28 -8.53
N ARG A 133 -12.96 -9.73 -9.78
CA ARG A 133 -13.21 -8.83 -10.91
C ARG A 133 -14.69 -8.54 -10.99
N LEU A 134 -15.05 -7.28 -10.78
CA LEU A 134 -16.43 -6.84 -10.94
C LEU A 134 -16.76 -6.68 -12.43
N GLN A 135 -18.02 -6.97 -12.79
CA GLN A 135 -18.51 -6.83 -14.16
C GLN A 135 -19.69 -5.85 -14.21
N PRO A 136 -19.43 -4.54 -14.08
CA PRO A 136 -20.49 -3.55 -14.22
C PRO A 136 -21.20 -3.65 -15.58
N ALA A 137 -22.52 -3.49 -15.57
CA ALA A 137 -23.33 -3.42 -16.78
C ALA A 137 -23.49 -1.97 -17.27
N GLY A 138 -24.00 -1.83 -18.50
CA GLY A 138 -24.28 -0.54 -19.13
C GLY A 138 -23.09 0.06 -19.87
N ASN A 139 -23.27 1.29 -20.34
CA ASN A 139 -22.17 2.06 -20.92
C ASN A 139 -21.14 2.33 -19.82
N SER A 140 -19.89 2.02 -20.10
CA SER A 140 -18.79 2.19 -19.16
C SER A 140 -17.86 3.31 -19.64
N PRO A 141 -17.11 3.96 -18.73
CA PRO A 141 -16.05 4.87 -19.12
C PRO A 141 -15.07 4.15 -20.06
N THR A 142 -14.55 4.90 -21.03
CA THR A 142 -13.47 4.42 -21.90
C THR A 142 -12.25 4.01 -21.08
N PRO A 143 -11.46 3.01 -21.54
CA PRO A 143 -10.24 2.60 -20.85
C PRO A 143 -9.30 3.78 -20.62
N ARG A 144 -8.90 3.97 -19.36
CA ARG A 144 -8.16 5.17 -18.93
C ARG A 144 -7.26 4.89 -17.73
N GLN A 145 -6.29 5.77 -17.57
CA GLN A 145 -5.39 5.80 -16.42
C GLN A 145 -5.43 7.18 -15.76
N ALA A 146 -4.93 7.26 -14.53
CA ALA A 146 -4.72 8.49 -13.80
C ALA A 146 -5.99 9.37 -13.64
N ALA A 147 -7.16 8.72 -13.59
CA ALA A 147 -8.39 9.39 -13.21
C ALA A 147 -8.38 9.69 -11.70
N SER A 148 -9.04 10.78 -11.32
CA SER A 148 -9.30 11.07 -9.91
C SER A 148 -10.62 10.41 -9.52
N GLY A 149 -10.77 9.95 -8.28
CA GLY A 149 -12.02 9.31 -7.87
C GLY A 149 -12.27 9.28 -6.38
N ILE A 150 -13.53 9.11 -6.03
CA ILE A 150 -14.03 9.16 -4.65
C ILE A 150 -15.06 8.05 -4.42
N TYR A 151 -15.19 7.63 -3.16
CA TYR A 151 -16.33 6.85 -2.71
C TYR A 151 -17.39 7.79 -2.10
N HIS A 152 -18.62 7.68 -2.59
CA HIS A 152 -19.75 8.45 -2.08
C HIS A 152 -20.68 7.53 -1.26
N PRO A 153 -20.65 7.61 0.09
CA PRO A 153 -21.35 6.66 0.96
C PRO A 153 -22.88 6.75 0.88
N LEU A 154 -23.46 7.96 0.83
CA LEU A 154 -24.93 8.13 0.77
C LEU A 154 -25.53 7.62 -0.54
N ARG A 155 -24.80 7.76 -1.64
CA ARG A 155 -25.19 7.25 -2.95
C ARG A 155 -24.76 5.80 -3.18
N ASN A 156 -23.98 5.23 -2.26
CA ASN A 156 -23.28 3.95 -2.39
C ASN A 156 -22.63 3.79 -3.77
N SER A 157 -21.72 4.71 -4.10
CA SER A 157 -21.19 4.85 -5.46
C SER A 157 -19.70 5.12 -5.52
N PHE A 158 -19.06 4.58 -6.54
CA PHE A 158 -17.70 4.96 -6.93
C PHE A 158 -17.79 5.99 -8.06
N ILE A 159 -17.35 7.22 -7.80
CA ILE A 159 -17.37 8.32 -8.78
C ILE A 159 -15.94 8.59 -9.24
N ILE A 160 -15.75 8.73 -10.55
CA ILE A 160 -14.48 9.10 -11.17
C ILE A 160 -14.63 10.36 -12.02
N PHE A 161 -13.54 11.10 -12.14
CA PHE A 161 -13.43 12.29 -12.99
C PHE A 161 -12.13 12.25 -13.81
N GLY A 162 -12.29 12.56 -15.09
CA GLY A 162 -11.16 12.75 -16.00
C GLY A 162 -10.31 11.49 -16.19
N GLY A 163 -8.99 11.68 -16.15
CA GLY A 163 -8.00 10.67 -16.55
C GLY A 163 -7.58 10.84 -17.99
N THR A 164 -6.80 9.89 -18.50
CA THR A 164 -6.29 9.93 -19.87
C THR A 164 -6.36 8.57 -20.54
N GLY A 165 -6.72 8.58 -21.82
CA GLY A 165 -6.64 7.44 -22.72
C GLY A 165 -5.29 7.40 -23.43
N TYR A 166 -5.26 6.87 -24.66
CA TYR A 166 -4.03 6.82 -25.45
C TYR A 166 -3.69 8.17 -26.13
N TYR A 167 -4.70 8.94 -26.55
CA TYR A 167 -4.52 10.17 -27.34
C TYR A 167 -5.10 11.43 -26.70
N GLU A 168 -5.82 11.29 -25.59
CA GLU A 168 -6.64 12.38 -25.07
C GLU A 168 -6.73 12.35 -23.54
N TRP A 169 -7.03 13.53 -22.98
CA TRP A 169 -7.43 13.69 -21.59
C TRP A 169 -8.95 13.84 -21.53
N TYR A 170 -9.53 13.40 -20.43
CA TYR A 170 -10.97 13.46 -20.21
C TYR A 170 -11.33 14.51 -19.15
N ASN A 171 -12.56 15.04 -19.22
CA ASN A 171 -13.22 15.80 -18.15
C ASN A 171 -14.68 15.37 -17.94
N ASP A 172 -15.00 14.14 -18.36
CA ASP A 172 -16.27 13.49 -18.03
C ASP A 172 -16.27 13.05 -16.56
N VAL A 173 -17.47 12.83 -16.03
CA VAL A 173 -17.71 12.31 -14.69
C VAL A 173 -18.54 11.05 -14.82
N TRP A 174 -18.09 9.96 -14.22
CA TRP A 174 -18.80 8.69 -14.24
C TRP A 174 -19.09 8.21 -12.83
N GLU A 175 -20.26 7.61 -12.64
CA GLU A 175 -20.69 7.00 -11.37
C GLU A 175 -21.01 5.53 -11.59
N LEU A 176 -20.35 4.67 -10.81
CA LEU A 176 -20.72 3.27 -10.66
C LEU A 176 -21.59 3.11 -9.42
N LYS A 177 -22.87 2.81 -9.62
CA LYS A 177 -23.75 2.39 -8.53
C LYS A 177 -23.33 1.00 -8.05
N LEU A 178 -22.99 0.87 -6.77
CA LEU A 178 -22.44 -0.38 -6.23
C LEU A 178 -23.50 -1.42 -5.90
N ASP A 179 -24.74 -1.01 -5.64
CA ASP A 179 -25.87 -1.93 -5.44
C ASP A 179 -26.30 -2.61 -6.73
N SER A 180 -26.42 -1.84 -7.82
CA SER A 180 -26.87 -2.36 -9.11
C SER A 180 -25.72 -2.78 -10.01
N MET A 181 -24.48 -2.41 -9.69
CA MET A 181 -23.30 -2.59 -10.53
C MET A 181 -23.50 -2.03 -11.94
N VAL A 182 -23.98 -0.79 -12.04
CA VAL A 182 -24.23 -0.11 -13.32
C VAL A 182 -23.47 1.21 -13.37
N TRP A 183 -22.74 1.42 -14.45
CA TRP A 183 -22.13 2.71 -14.76
C TRP A 183 -23.17 3.66 -15.38
N ARG A 184 -23.07 4.94 -15.00
CA ARG A 184 -23.69 6.04 -15.73
C ARG A 184 -22.74 7.22 -15.82
N GLU A 185 -22.79 7.93 -16.93
CA GLU A 185 -22.17 9.24 -17.03
C GLU A 185 -23.05 10.26 -16.29
N ILE A 186 -22.45 11.04 -15.39
CA ILE A 186 -23.15 12.12 -14.70
C ILE A 186 -23.25 13.31 -15.66
N SER A 187 -24.47 13.72 -15.96
CA SER A 187 -24.73 14.98 -16.66
C SER A 187 -24.48 16.14 -15.70
N VAL A 188 -23.42 16.90 -15.95
CA VAL A 188 -23.03 18.05 -15.12
C VAL A 188 -23.45 19.36 -15.76
N THR A 189 -23.72 20.35 -14.92
CA THR A 189 -23.98 21.74 -15.31
C THR A 189 -22.86 22.67 -14.83
N GLY A 190 -22.86 23.92 -15.29
CA GLY A 190 -21.85 24.92 -14.95
C GLY A 190 -20.56 24.85 -15.80
N PRO A 191 -19.59 25.75 -15.56
CA PRO A 191 -18.26 25.63 -16.14
C PRO A 191 -17.60 24.36 -15.62
N LYS A 192 -17.03 23.54 -16.50
CA LYS A 192 -16.33 22.30 -16.10
C LYS A 192 -14.82 22.50 -16.08
N PRO A 193 -14.08 21.81 -15.19
CA PRO A 193 -12.63 21.80 -15.27
C PRO A 193 -12.18 21.30 -16.65
N ALA A 194 -11.08 21.87 -17.14
CA ALA A 194 -10.44 21.39 -18.37
C ALA A 194 -10.05 19.90 -18.26
N PRO A 195 -10.01 19.15 -19.37
CA PRO A 195 -9.53 17.76 -19.39
C PRO A 195 -8.20 17.61 -18.69
N ARG A 196 -8.09 16.61 -17.80
CA ARG A 196 -6.90 16.42 -16.96
C ARG A 196 -6.78 15.01 -16.41
N CYS A 197 -5.56 14.64 -16.06
CA CYS A 197 -5.23 13.45 -15.29
C CYS A 197 -4.26 13.80 -14.16
N PHE A 198 -3.96 12.82 -13.30
CA PHE A 198 -2.97 12.96 -12.21
C PHE A 198 -3.26 14.10 -11.20
N GLY A 199 -4.53 14.50 -11.10
CA GLY A 199 -5.02 15.42 -10.07
C GLY A 199 -5.47 14.68 -8.81
N GLY A 200 -5.66 15.44 -7.72
CA GLY A 200 -6.20 14.91 -6.46
C GLY A 200 -7.72 15.09 -6.39
N ALA A 201 -8.41 14.13 -5.80
CA ALA A 201 -9.84 14.25 -5.52
C ALA A 201 -10.22 13.67 -4.16
N VAL A 202 -11.12 14.35 -3.46
CA VAL A 202 -11.63 13.92 -2.15
C VAL A 202 -13.14 14.17 -2.07
N PHE A 203 -13.83 13.41 -1.23
CA PHE A 203 -15.23 13.62 -0.94
C PHE A 203 -15.40 14.42 0.35
N ASP A 204 -15.98 15.60 0.23
CA ASP A 204 -16.42 16.42 1.36
C ASP A 204 -17.86 16.05 1.71
N ALA A 205 -17.99 15.26 2.78
CA ALA A 205 -19.28 14.77 3.25
C ALA A 205 -20.15 15.87 3.87
N ASN A 206 -19.56 16.98 4.35
CA ASN A 206 -20.31 18.06 5.00
C ASN A 206 -21.10 18.87 3.99
N ASN A 207 -20.55 19.04 2.78
CA ASN A 207 -21.19 19.77 1.69
C ASN A 207 -21.68 18.87 0.55
N ASN A 208 -21.55 17.54 0.68
CA ASN A 208 -21.95 16.56 -0.32
C ASN A 208 -21.34 16.84 -1.71
N GLN A 209 -20.03 17.02 -1.77
CA GLN A 209 -19.34 17.45 -2.98
C GLN A 209 -18.01 16.71 -3.19
N MET A 210 -17.61 16.58 -4.45
CA MET A 210 -16.26 16.16 -4.82
C MET A 210 -15.39 17.40 -4.98
N ILE A 211 -14.25 17.46 -4.29
CA ILE A 211 -13.24 18.50 -4.47
C ILE A 211 -12.14 17.96 -5.38
N VAL A 212 -11.73 18.73 -6.39
CA VAL A 212 -10.63 18.40 -7.31
C VAL A 212 -9.58 19.49 -7.24
N PHE A 213 -8.31 19.10 -7.22
CA PHE A 213 -7.18 20.01 -7.29
C PHE A 213 -6.12 19.53 -8.28
N GLY A 214 -5.58 20.47 -9.04
CA GLY A 214 -4.39 20.29 -9.87
C GLY A 214 -4.52 19.25 -10.98
N GLY A 215 -3.41 18.56 -11.27
CA GLY A 215 -3.26 17.62 -12.38
C GLY A 215 -2.70 18.29 -13.64
N ASN A 216 -2.72 17.58 -14.76
CA ASN A 216 -2.23 18.13 -16.02
C ASN A 216 -2.98 17.60 -17.25
N SER A 217 -2.82 18.37 -18.33
CA SER A 217 -2.99 17.98 -19.73
C SER A 217 -1.74 18.42 -20.50
N GLU A 218 -1.90 19.25 -21.53
CA GLU A 218 -0.82 20.03 -22.15
C GLU A 218 -0.24 21.09 -21.20
N VAL A 219 -1.04 21.54 -20.24
CA VAL A 219 -0.63 22.47 -19.18
C VAL A 219 -0.83 21.83 -17.81
N PHE A 220 -0.13 22.36 -16.81
CA PHE A 220 -0.28 21.92 -15.42
C PHE A 220 -1.27 22.86 -14.72
N TYR A 221 -2.06 22.33 -13.79
CA TYR A 221 -3.10 23.07 -13.11
C TYR A 221 -2.81 23.22 -11.61
N ASN A 222 -3.29 24.31 -11.00
CA ASN A 222 -3.39 24.52 -9.55
C ASN A 222 -4.76 25.10 -9.15
N ASP A 223 -5.74 25.02 -10.04
CA ASP A 223 -7.12 25.40 -9.77
C ASP A 223 -7.77 24.40 -8.79
N VAL A 224 -8.79 24.87 -8.07
CA VAL A 224 -9.60 24.06 -7.17
C VAL A 224 -11.03 24.09 -7.68
N TRP A 225 -11.63 22.93 -7.81
CA TRP A 225 -13.00 22.77 -8.30
C TRP A 225 -13.83 21.97 -7.32
N THR A 226 -15.13 22.27 -7.26
CA THR A 226 -16.12 21.47 -6.55
C THR A 226 -17.20 20.99 -7.50
N LEU A 227 -17.58 19.73 -7.38
CA LEU A 227 -18.77 19.19 -8.02
C LEU A 227 -19.80 18.92 -6.92
N ASP A 228 -20.89 19.67 -6.93
CA ASP A 228 -22.06 19.36 -6.12
C ASP A 228 -22.59 17.98 -6.54
N LEU A 229 -22.75 17.08 -5.57
CA LEU A 229 -23.28 15.73 -5.76
C LEU A 229 -24.71 15.63 -5.23
N THR A 230 -25.50 16.69 -5.35
CA THR A 230 -26.96 16.66 -5.20
C THR A 230 -27.59 16.03 -6.43
N LEU A 231 -28.43 15.02 -6.23
CA LEU A 231 -28.96 14.21 -7.34
C LEU A 231 -29.82 15.05 -8.28
N ASN A 232 -29.50 14.99 -9.59
CA ASN A 232 -30.12 15.77 -10.66
C ASN A 232 -29.83 17.28 -10.61
N ASN A 233 -28.87 17.70 -9.78
CA ASN A 233 -28.36 19.07 -9.72
C ASN A 233 -26.83 19.06 -9.63
N GLU A 234 -26.20 18.08 -10.28
CA GLU A 234 -24.75 18.01 -10.31
C GLU A 234 -24.17 19.22 -11.07
N HIS A 235 -23.44 20.06 -10.35
CA HIS A 235 -22.96 21.36 -10.85
C HIS A 235 -21.51 21.59 -10.46
N TRP A 236 -20.67 21.91 -11.45
CA TRP A 236 -19.28 22.28 -11.22
C TRP A 236 -19.16 23.76 -10.86
N THR A 237 -18.36 24.06 -9.84
CA THR A 237 -18.02 25.41 -9.41
C THR A 237 -16.52 25.52 -9.26
N GLU A 238 -15.90 26.49 -9.94
CA GLU A 238 -14.51 26.85 -9.71
C GLU A 238 -14.43 27.61 -8.38
N LEU A 239 -13.48 27.22 -7.54
CA LEU A 239 -13.17 27.92 -6.31
C LEU A 239 -11.94 28.80 -6.53
N HIS A 240 -11.88 29.92 -5.80
CA HIS A 240 -10.75 30.84 -5.85
C HIS A 240 -10.12 31.00 -4.47
N PRO A 241 -9.36 29.99 -3.99
CA PRO A 241 -8.63 30.09 -2.74
C PRO A 241 -7.64 31.25 -2.71
N THR A 242 -7.32 31.70 -1.51
CA THR A 242 -6.34 32.75 -1.22
C THR A 242 -5.15 32.19 -0.45
N GLY A 243 -4.20 33.05 -0.06
CA GLY A 243 -3.05 32.65 0.76
C GLY A 243 -1.85 32.19 -0.06
N SER A 244 -1.11 31.23 0.47
CA SER A 244 0.10 30.67 -0.14
C SER A 244 -0.27 29.62 -1.19
N LEU A 245 -0.64 30.07 -2.39
CA LEU A 245 -1.05 29.18 -3.47
C LEU A 245 0.10 28.26 -3.92
N PRO A 246 -0.13 26.93 -4.00
CA PRO A 246 0.83 26.03 -4.62
C PRO A 246 0.99 26.35 -6.11
N LEU A 247 2.21 26.18 -6.63
CA LEU A 247 2.44 26.19 -8.09
C LEU A 247 1.57 25.13 -8.80
N PRO A 248 1.22 25.34 -10.10
CA PRO A 248 0.62 24.33 -10.96
C PRO A 248 1.44 23.04 -10.93
N ARG A 249 0.76 21.93 -10.61
CA ARG A 249 1.43 20.68 -10.29
C ARG A 249 0.60 19.46 -10.62
N THR A 250 1.31 18.38 -10.86
CA THR A 250 0.76 17.05 -11.14
C THR A 250 1.50 15.99 -10.34
N ASN A 251 0.95 14.76 -10.28
CA ASN A 251 1.61 13.59 -9.70
C ASN A 251 2.06 13.80 -8.24
N PHE A 252 1.29 14.56 -7.45
CA PHE A 252 1.56 14.83 -6.04
C PHE A 252 0.85 13.83 -5.13
N ALA A 253 1.36 13.65 -3.92
CA ALA A 253 0.63 12.94 -2.86
C ALA A 253 -0.40 13.87 -2.23
N TYR A 254 -1.56 13.35 -1.84
CA TYR A 254 -2.60 14.13 -1.17
C TYR A 254 -3.32 13.30 -0.10
N GLY A 255 -3.97 13.98 0.84
CA GLY A 255 -4.76 13.38 1.90
C GLY A 255 -5.85 14.34 2.36
N TYR A 256 -6.94 13.80 2.92
CA TYR A 256 -8.07 14.61 3.39
C TYR A 256 -8.38 14.33 4.85
N ASP A 257 -8.20 15.37 5.65
CA ASP A 257 -8.76 15.41 6.99
C ASP A 257 -10.21 15.88 6.90
N ARG A 258 -11.12 14.90 6.93
CA ARG A 258 -12.56 15.15 6.91
C ARG A 258 -13.09 15.78 8.19
N VAL A 259 -12.36 15.71 9.31
CA VAL A 259 -12.79 16.24 10.60
C VAL A 259 -12.58 17.75 10.63
N ASN A 260 -11.39 18.21 10.22
CA ASN A 260 -11.06 19.64 10.19
C ASN A 260 -11.21 20.28 8.79
N ASN A 261 -11.73 19.54 7.81
CA ASN A 261 -11.95 19.97 6.43
C ASN A 261 -10.67 20.50 5.75
N LYS A 262 -9.58 19.75 5.87
CA LYS A 262 -8.26 20.12 5.35
C LYS A 262 -7.82 19.18 4.23
N PHE A 263 -7.40 19.77 3.11
CA PHE A 263 -6.83 19.04 1.98
C PHE A 263 -5.31 19.24 1.94
N TYR A 264 -4.55 18.16 2.17
CA TYR A 264 -3.09 18.18 2.18
C TYR A 264 -2.53 17.82 0.81
N VAL A 265 -1.46 18.49 0.41
CA VAL A 265 -0.72 18.25 -0.83
C VAL A 265 0.76 18.23 -0.53
N PHE A 266 1.44 17.17 -0.97
CA PHE A 266 2.90 17.08 -0.88
C PHE A 266 3.54 16.80 -2.22
N GLY A 267 4.58 17.58 -2.51
CA GLY A 267 5.48 17.38 -3.63
C GLY A 267 4.78 17.42 -4.98
N GLY A 268 5.14 16.50 -5.86
CA GLY A 268 4.70 16.45 -7.24
C GLY A 268 5.73 17.00 -8.22
N PHE A 269 5.24 17.39 -9.39
CA PHE A 269 6.06 17.89 -10.48
C PHE A 269 5.45 19.16 -11.06
N THR A 270 6.29 20.16 -11.34
CA THR A 270 5.88 21.41 -11.99
C THR A 270 6.74 21.70 -13.22
N ASN A 271 6.17 22.45 -14.16
CA ASN A 271 6.87 23.06 -15.28
C ASN A 271 6.96 24.60 -15.16
N GLN A 272 6.34 25.19 -14.13
CA GLN A 272 6.37 26.63 -13.94
C GLN A 272 7.71 27.06 -13.32
N GLY A 273 8.44 27.92 -14.02
CA GLY A 273 9.79 28.32 -13.61
C GLY A 273 10.87 27.27 -13.91
N GLY A 274 10.53 26.22 -14.65
CA GLY A 274 11.41 25.09 -14.98
C GLY A 274 10.77 23.75 -14.62
N TRP A 275 11.28 22.68 -15.22
CA TRP A 275 10.87 21.31 -14.92
C TRP A 275 11.49 20.87 -13.59
N ALA A 276 10.68 20.75 -12.53
CA ALA A 276 11.18 20.50 -11.19
C ALA A 276 10.30 19.52 -10.40
N PHE A 277 10.96 18.60 -9.70
CA PHE A 277 10.35 17.82 -8.62
C PHE A 277 10.17 18.71 -7.40
N LEU A 278 9.08 18.51 -6.68
CA LEU A 278 8.73 19.29 -5.50
C LEU A 278 8.77 18.41 -4.24
N ASN A 279 9.09 19.01 -3.08
CA ASN A 279 8.98 18.44 -1.73
C ASN A 279 8.29 19.40 -0.75
N ASP A 280 7.58 20.38 -1.27
CA ASP A 280 6.79 21.32 -0.48
C ASP A 280 5.52 20.64 0.07
N LEU A 281 5.03 21.12 1.21
CA LEU A 281 3.80 20.67 1.83
C LEU A 281 2.83 21.84 1.92
N TYR A 282 1.62 21.63 1.45
CA TYR A 282 0.54 22.61 1.52
C TYR A 282 -0.69 22.00 2.16
N VAL A 283 -1.46 22.86 2.82
CA VAL A 283 -2.80 22.54 3.30
C VAL A 283 -3.77 23.60 2.81
N LEU A 284 -4.89 23.17 2.22
CA LEU A 284 -6.04 24.00 1.95
C LEU A 284 -7.06 23.79 3.05
N ASP A 285 -7.38 24.86 3.76
CA ASP A 285 -8.59 24.92 4.55
C ASP A 285 -9.77 25.16 3.59
N ILE A 286 -10.61 24.14 3.42
CA ILE A 286 -11.73 24.19 2.48
C ILE A 286 -12.83 25.13 2.98
N SER A 287 -13.00 25.25 4.29
CA SER A 287 -14.04 26.10 4.89
C SER A 287 -13.76 27.59 4.69
N SER A 288 -12.50 28.01 4.79
CA SER A 288 -12.05 29.40 4.61
C SER A 288 -11.47 29.69 3.22
N LEU A 289 -11.30 28.66 2.38
CA LEU A 289 -10.64 28.73 1.08
C LEU A 289 -9.28 29.42 1.16
N ASN A 290 -8.44 28.96 2.09
CA ASN A 290 -7.10 29.51 2.29
C ASN A 290 -6.04 28.41 2.24
N TRP A 291 -5.08 28.58 1.33
CA TRP A 291 -3.88 27.76 1.27
C TRP A 291 -2.82 28.27 2.23
N THR A 292 -2.20 27.35 2.96
CA THR A 292 -1.02 27.60 3.78
C THR A 292 0.08 26.64 3.38
N GLN A 293 1.29 27.17 3.15
CA GLN A 293 2.49 26.34 3.02
C GLN A 293 2.97 25.96 4.42
N LEU A 294 3.09 24.67 4.67
CA LEU A 294 3.61 24.14 5.92
C LEU A 294 5.12 23.92 5.78
N ASN A 295 5.87 24.25 6.84
CA ASN A 295 7.32 24.07 6.91
C ASN A 295 7.69 23.17 8.10
N PRO A 296 7.30 21.89 8.07
CA PRO A 296 7.63 20.94 9.12
C PRO A 296 9.14 20.74 9.25
N SER A 297 9.60 20.55 10.49
CA SER A 297 10.98 20.13 10.84
C SER A 297 11.16 18.62 10.66
N GLY A 298 12.39 18.13 10.87
CA GLY A 298 12.69 16.69 10.86
C GLY A 298 13.24 16.17 9.52
N ASP A 299 13.10 14.87 9.31
CA ASP A 299 13.62 14.18 8.14
C ASP A 299 12.68 14.38 6.95
N LEU A 300 12.89 15.48 6.22
CA LEU A 300 12.08 15.85 5.08
C LEU A 300 12.22 14.82 3.94
N PRO A 301 11.11 14.34 3.35
CA PRO A 301 11.21 13.56 2.13
C PRO A 301 11.83 14.44 1.03
N VAL A 302 12.81 13.90 0.31
CA VAL A 302 13.36 14.57 -0.87
C VAL A 302 12.28 14.78 -1.95
N ALA A 303 12.51 15.74 -2.84
CA ALA A 303 11.60 16.09 -3.93
C ALA A 303 11.21 14.87 -4.76
N ARG A 304 9.91 14.67 -4.97
CA ARG A 304 9.41 13.47 -5.64
C ARG A 304 8.04 13.72 -6.25
N ARG A 305 7.75 12.96 -7.29
CA ARG A 305 6.42 12.84 -7.88
C ARG A 305 5.96 11.39 -7.81
N ASN A 306 4.72 11.13 -8.21
CA ASN A 306 4.12 9.80 -8.28
C ASN A 306 4.11 9.04 -6.94
N SER A 307 4.36 9.74 -5.83
CA SER A 307 4.17 9.23 -4.48
C SER A 307 2.68 9.18 -4.17
N VAL A 308 2.28 8.25 -3.33
CA VAL A 308 0.91 8.14 -2.86
C VAL A 308 0.80 8.70 -1.44
N GLY A 309 -0.26 9.45 -1.17
CA GLY A 309 -0.56 10.00 0.14
C GLY A 309 -1.88 9.44 0.68
N ILE A 310 -2.00 9.39 2.01
CA ILE A 310 -3.28 9.09 2.67
C ILE A 310 -3.29 9.73 4.05
N TYR A 311 -4.47 10.17 4.50
CA TYR A 311 -4.64 10.75 5.83
C TYR A 311 -5.36 9.76 6.76
N ASP A 312 -4.73 9.49 7.90
CA ASP A 312 -5.27 8.71 9.02
C ASP A 312 -5.89 9.68 10.04
N PHE A 313 -7.20 9.57 10.21
CA PHE A 313 -7.97 10.45 11.09
C PHE A 313 -7.95 10.03 12.57
N TRP A 314 -7.57 8.80 12.93
CA TRP A 314 -7.48 8.42 14.35
C TRP A 314 -6.18 8.94 14.96
N GLY A 315 -5.09 8.80 14.21
CA GLY A 315 -3.77 9.23 14.64
C GLY A 315 -3.42 10.65 14.23
N ASP A 316 -4.29 11.37 13.52
CA ASP A 316 -4.01 12.69 12.92
C ASP A 316 -2.69 12.70 12.14
N ASN A 317 -2.54 11.71 11.25
CA ASN A 317 -1.31 11.46 10.51
C ASN A 317 -1.52 11.59 9.01
N PHE A 318 -0.70 12.38 8.33
CA PHE A 318 -0.60 12.35 6.87
C PHE A 318 0.58 11.50 6.43
N PHE A 319 0.28 10.31 5.87
CA PHE A 319 1.27 9.37 5.38
C PHE A 319 1.58 9.61 3.90
N ILE A 320 2.84 9.37 3.53
CA ILE A 320 3.32 9.34 2.15
C ILE A 320 4.20 8.12 1.94
N PHE A 321 4.02 7.46 0.80
CA PHE A 321 4.83 6.32 0.42
C PHE A 321 5.32 6.43 -1.04
N GLY A 322 6.57 6.02 -1.24
CA GLY A 322 7.14 5.81 -2.57
C GLY A 322 7.32 7.08 -3.39
N GLY A 323 7.15 6.94 -4.70
CA GLY A 323 7.37 7.97 -5.72
C GLY A 323 8.64 7.76 -6.55
N ASP A 324 8.94 8.72 -7.42
CA ASP A 324 10.16 8.72 -8.23
C ASP A 324 10.80 10.09 -8.44
N GLN A 325 12.08 10.03 -8.80
CA GLN A 325 12.80 11.04 -9.57
C GLN A 325 13.30 10.38 -10.87
N TYR A 326 12.88 10.94 -12.01
CA TYR A 326 13.37 10.54 -13.33
C TYR A 326 14.91 10.66 -13.42
N PRO A 327 15.63 9.79 -14.18
CA PRO A 327 15.10 8.72 -15.03
C PRO A 327 14.73 7.41 -14.32
N ASP A 328 15.41 7.01 -13.24
CA ASP A 328 15.25 5.65 -12.70
C ASP A 328 15.32 5.56 -11.17
N TYR A 329 15.13 6.67 -10.46
CA TYR A 329 15.20 6.67 -9.00
C TYR A 329 13.80 6.51 -8.39
N TYR A 330 13.49 5.30 -7.93
CA TYR A 330 12.27 5.00 -7.19
C TYR A 330 12.50 5.02 -5.69
N PHE A 331 11.56 5.58 -4.94
CA PHE A 331 11.52 5.60 -3.49
C PHE A 331 10.66 4.45 -2.95
N GLY A 332 11.00 3.95 -1.77
CA GLY A 332 10.26 2.89 -1.05
C GLY A 332 10.07 3.21 0.43
N GLU A 333 10.44 4.41 0.84
CA GLU A 333 10.31 4.90 2.20
C GLU A 333 8.87 5.33 2.47
N THR A 334 8.46 5.20 3.74
CA THR A 334 7.22 5.75 4.27
C THR A 334 7.56 6.93 5.18
N PHE A 335 6.91 8.05 4.96
CA PHE A 335 6.98 9.22 5.84
C PHE A 335 5.60 9.51 6.39
N PHE A 336 5.54 10.09 7.58
CA PHE A 336 4.30 10.69 8.06
C PHE A 336 4.57 11.98 8.83
N ILE A 337 3.57 12.86 8.83
CA ILE A 337 3.50 13.97 9.78
C ILE A 337 2.34 13.70 10.71
N HIS A 338 2.60 13.84 12.00
CA HIS A 338 1.56 13.92 13.01
C HIS A 338 1.20 15.39 13.24
N PHE A 339 -0.09 15.74 13.14
CA PHE A 339 -0.56 17.07 13.50
C PHE A 339 -1.09 17.03 14.94
N SER A 340 -0.31 17.56 15.87
CA SER A 340 -0.73 17.72 17.27
C SER A 340 -1.27 19.14 17.49
N PRO A 341 -2.37 19.34 18.23
CA PRO A 341 -2.86 20.68 18.57
C PRO A 341 -1.86 21.52 19.37
N THR A 342 -0.86 20.89 19.99
CA THR A 342 0.10 21.55 20.90
C THR A 342 1.50 21.70 20.33
N ASP A 343 1.80 21.10 19.17
CA ASP A 343 3.15 21.06 18.61
C ASP A 343 3.21 21.60 17.18
N THR A 344 4.36 22.18 16.81
CA THR A 344 4.66 22.45 15.40
C THR A 344 4.72 21.11 14.64
N PRO A 345 4.03 20.94 13.49
CA PRO A 345 4.05 19.67 12.77
C PRO A 345 5.47 19.28 12.37
N GLU A 346 5.89 18.04 12.67
CA GLU A 346 7.22 17.52 12.31
C GLU A 346 7.09 16.32 11.35
N TRP A 347 7.94 16.24 10.32
CA TRP A 347 8.07 15.01 9.55
C TRP A 347 8.84 14.00 10.40
N HIS A 348 8.18 12.88 10.66
CA HIS A 348 8.86 11.70 11.13
C HIS A 348 9.22 10.87 9.90
N SER A 349 10.51 10.82 9.55
CA SER A 349 10.98 9.63 8.85
C SER A 349 10.98 8.53 9.89
N GLN A 350 10.20 7.50 9.66
CA GLN A 350 10.70 6.21 10.08
C GLN A 350 11.79 5.88 9.06
N SER A 351 13.04 6.12 9.46
CA SER A 351 13.99 5.01 9.37
C SER A 351 13.30 3.86 10.08
N ILE A 352 12.43 3.10 9.39
CA ILE A 352 11.76 1.94 9.99
C ILE A 352 12.93 1.13 10.48
N LEU A 353 13.17 1.18 11.81
CA LEU A 353 14.33 0.56 12.41
C LEU A 353 14.25 -0.88 11.93
N ASN A 354 15.33 -1.28 11.27
CA ASN A 354 15.59 -2.58 10.68
C ASN A 354 15.42 -3.70 11.71
N ILE A 355 14.21 -3.90 12.21
CA ILE A 355 13.82 -5.02 13.03
C ILE A 355 12.96 -5.89 12.13
N ALA A 356 13.56 -6.28 11.00
CA ALA A 356 13.30 -7.60 10.48
C ALA A 356 13.25 -8.57 11.67
N PRO A 357 12.28 -9.49 11.73
CA PRO A 357 12.36 -10.60 12.65
C PRO A 357 13.78 -11.15 12.60
N SER A 358 14.49 -11.06 13.73
CA SER A 358 15.92 -11.39 13.76
C SER A 358 16.20 -12.36 14.89
N ILE A 359 17.18 -13.21 14.66
CA ILE A 359 17.70 -14.16 15.65
C ILE A 359 19.20 -13.94 15.72
N PHE A 360 19.67 -13.67 16.93
CA PHE A 360 21.08 -13.71 17.27
C PHE A 360 21.33 -14.89 18.21
N ILE A 361 22.40 -15.65 17.94
CA ILE A 361 22.84 -16.76 18.78
C ILE A 361 24.28 -16.48 19.18
N SER A 362 24.58 -16.55 20.48
CA SER A 362 25.93 -16.35 20.98
C SER A 362 26.91 -17.41 20.48
N SER A 363 28.20 -17.05 20.40
CA SER A 363 29.28 -17.99 20.07
C SER A 363 29.31 -19.18 21.05
N PRO A 364 29.59 -20.42 20.61
CA PRO A 364 29.49 -21.64 21.43
C PRO A 364 30.62 -21.81 22.46
N SER A 365 31.20 -20.74 22.98
CA SER A 365 32.26 -20.82 24.01
C SER A 365 31.77 -21.27 25.39
N SER A 366 30.48 -21.56 25.54
CA SER A 366 29.84 -22.04 26.77
C SER A 366 28.83 -23.14 26.49
N ASP A 367 28.60 -24.03 27.46
CA ASP A 367 27.57 -25.09 27.43
C ASP A 367 26.12 -24.58 27.31
N VAL A 368 25.94 -23.26 27.41
CA VAL A 368 24.67 -22.54 27.25
C VAL A 368 24.79 -21.60 26.06
N LEU A 369 23.85 -21.72 25.13
CA LEU A 369 23.67 -20.80 24.01
C LEU A 369 22.62 -19.76 24.37
N HIS A 370 22.97 -18.49 24.25
CA HIS A 370 22.03 -17.38 24.41
C HIS A 370 21.43 -17.01 23.06
N ILE A 371 20.09 -16.99 23.01
CA ILE A 371 19.32 -16.67 21.83
C ILE A 371 18.61 -15.35 22.10
N ARG A 372 18.94 -14.31 21.34
CA ARG A 372 18.19 -13.05 21.37
C ARG A 372 17.32 -12.97 20.13
N TYR A 373 16.10 -12.52 20.30
CA TYR A 373 15.20 -12.26 19.20
C TYR A 373 14.67 -10.84 19.24
N THR A 374 14.33 -10.34 18.06
CA THR A 374 13.60 -9.11 17.89
C THR A 374 12.44 -9.34 16.92
N MET A 375 11.33 -8.68 17.18
CA MET A 375 10.07 -8.77 16.48
C MET A 375 9.56 -7.38 16.14
N PRO A 376 8.92 -7.21 14.98
CA PRO A 376 8.32 -5.93 14.61
C PRO A 376 7.06 -5.61 15.45
N LYS A 377 6.37 -6.63 16.00
CA LYS A 377 5.20 -6.45 16.85
C LYS A 377 5.03 -7.55 17.90
N ILE A 378 4.23 -7.26 18.93
CA ILE A 378 3.74 -8.27 19.89
C ILE A 378 2.88 -9.30 19.14
N CYS A 379 3.24 -10.56 19.27
CA CYS A 379 2.61 -11.65 18.52
C CYS A 379 2.66 -12.97 19.29
N ARG A 380 1.99 -13.99 18.74
CA ARG A 380 2.25 -15.37 19.17
C ARG A 380 3.57 -15.84 18.57
N LEU A 381 4.44 -16.33 19.44
CA LEU A 381 5.80 -16.75 19.11
C LEU A 381 6.02 -18.20 19.53
N GLU A 382 6.55 -18.99 18.61
CA GLU A 382 7.17 -20.29 18.89
C GLU A 382 8.65 -20.26 18.54
N VAL A 383 9.50 -20.73 19.47
CA VAL A 383 10.95 -20.86 19.28
C VAL A 383 11.34 -22.32 19.45
N LYS A 384 11.93 -22.90 18.40
CA LYS A 384 12.29 -24.32 18.32
C LYS A 384 13.75 -24.48 17.90
N ILE A 385 14.43 -25.50 18.39
CA ILE A 385 15.71 -25.96 17.87
C ILE A 385 15.48 -27.19 16.99
N LEU A 386 16.05 -27.18 15.80
CA LEU A 386 15.98 -28.25 14.81
C LEU A 386 17.36 -28.85 14.54
N ASP A 387 17.42 -30.14 14.23
CA ASP A 387 18.62 -30.78 13.66
C ASP A 387 18.78 -30.47 12.16
N ALA A 388 19.86 -30.97 11.56
CA ALA A 388 20.13 -30.82 10.12
C ALA A 388 19.07 -31.47 9.20
N ASN A 389 18.24 -32.38 9.73
CA ASN A 389 17.15 -33.02 9.00
C ASN A 389 15.79 -32.34 9.23
N GLY A 390 15.76 -31.21 9.96
CA GLY A 390 14.54 -30.47 10.28
C GLY A 390 13.69 -31.09 11.40
N ARG A 391 14.22 -32.05 12.17
CA ARG A 391 13.52 -32.63 13.33
C ARG A 391 13.61 -31.70 14.53
N VAL A 392 12.52 -31.53 15.27
CA VAL A 392 12.49 -30.71 16.48
C VAL A 392 13.23 -31.41 17.61
N ILE A 393 14.30 -30.78 18.07
CA ILE A 393 15.16 -31.25 19.16
C ILE A 393 14.74 -30.62 20.49
N LYS A 394 14.37 -29.34 20.49
CA LYS A 394 13.94 -28.60 21.69
C LYS A 394 12.86 -27.59 21.35
N ASN A 395 11.81 -27.52 22.17
CA ASN A 395 10.89 -26.37 22.18
C ASN A 395 11.34 -25.41 23.29
N LEU A 396 11.78 -24.22 22.91
CA LEU A 396 12.33 -23.23 23.85
C LEU A 396 11.26 -22.28 24.39
N PHE A 397 10.28 -21.94 23.56
CA PHE A 397 9.20 -21.03 23.94
C PHE A 397 7.99 -21.27 23.04
N ALA A 398 6.78 -21.15 23.62
CA ALA A 398 5.53 -21.10 22.88
C ALA A 398 4.53 -20.24 23.68
N GLY A 399 4.11 -19.11 23.12
CA GLY A 399 3.19 -18.21 23.80
C GLY A 399 3.10 -16.85 23.15
N ARG A 400 2.31 -15.95 23.74
CA ARG A 400 2.27 -14.54 23.32
C ARG A 400 3.41 -13.79 24.00
N ILE A 401 4.19 -13.03 23.24
CA ILE A 401 5.28 -12.20 23.80
C ILE A 401 4.72 -10.89 24.35
N ASN A 402 5.32 -10.38 25.42
CA ASN A 402 4.93 -9.12 26.05
C ASN A 402 5.85 -7.95 25.65
N SER A 403 6.89 -8.22 24.85
CA SER A 403 7.86 -7.27 24.35
C SER A 403 8.29 -7.68 22.94
N THR A 404 8.63 -6.70 22.12
CA THR A 404 9.16 -6.87 20.75
C THR A 404 10.60 -7.37 20.73
N SER A 405 11.27 -7.46 21.88
CA SER A 405 12.56 -8.14 21.99
C SER A 405 12.61 -9.04 23.22
N GLY A 406 13.39 -10.11 23.12
CA GLY A 406 13.53 -11.04 24.22
C GLY A 406 14.81 -11.87 24.12
N ALA A 407 15.12 -12.52 25.24
CA ALA A 407 16.26 -13.41 25.36
C ALA A 407 15.78 -14.78 25.89
N LEU A 408 16.28 -15.83 25.27
CA LEU A 408 16.14 -17.22 25.68
C LEU A 408 17.53 -17.81 25.86
N SER A 409 17.62 -18.89 26.62
CA SER A 409 18.86 -19.64 26.77
C SER A 409 18.58 -21.11 26.55
N TRP A 410 19.53 -21.80 25.93
CA TRP A 410 19.47 -23.23 25.70
C TRP A 410 20.73 -23.90 26.23
N ASP A 411 20.56 -24.87 27.11
CA ASP A 411 21.60 -25.66 27.77
C ASP A 411 22.16 -26.80 26.92
N THR A 412 21.84 -26.83 25.62
CA THR A 412 22.17 -27.89 24.66
C THR A 412 21.58 -29.27 24.99
N ASN A 413 20.49 -29.31 25.76
CA ASN A 413 19.71 -30.53 26.00
C ASN A 413 18.48 -30.62 25.08
N ASN A 414 18.14 -31.82 24.61
CA ASN A 414 16.90 -32.07 23.87
C ASN A 414 15.66 -31.95 24.79
N ASN A 415 14.46 -32.21 24.25
CA ASN A 415 13.22 -32.21 25.04
C ASN A 415 13.20 -33.26 26.17
N GLU A 416 14.00 -34.33 26.05
CA GLU A 416 14.12 -35.41 27.04
C GLU A 416 15.19 -35.13 28.11
N GLY A 417 15.93 -34.02 28.00
CA GLY A 417 16.98 -33.63 28.94
C GLY A 417 18.37 -34.17 28.60
N GLU A 418 18.55 -34.82 27.45
CA GLU A 418 19.82 -35.38 27.02
C GLU A 418 20.64 -34.38 26.21
N LYS A 419 21.96 -34.36 26.45
CA LYS A 419 22.91 -33.51 25.74
C LYS A 419 22.97 -33.90 24.25
N VAL A 420 22.76 -32.93 23.37
CA VAL A 420 22.80 -33.14 21.92
C VAL A 420 24.24 -33.36 21.41
N SER A 421 24.41 -34.08 20.29
CA SER A 421 25.74 -34.34 19.71
C SER A 421 26.34 -33.11 19.01
N SER A 422 27.65 -33.11 18.78
CA SER A 422 28.28 -32.13 17.88
C SER A 422 27.64 -32.20 16.49
N GLY A 423 27.38 -31.05 15.87
CA GLY A 423 26.67 -31.00 14.59
C GLY A 423 26.09 -29.63 14.25
N VAL A 424 25.37 -29.60 13.12
CA VAL A 424 24.66 -28.41 12.63
C VAL A 424 23.23 -28.42 13.18
N TYR A 425 22.81 -27.27 13.70
CA TYR A 425 21.47 -27.05 14.23
C TYR A 425 20.89 -25.73 13.69
N TYR A 426 19.58 -25.59 13.81
CA TYR A 426 18.85 -24.39 13.41
C TYR A 426 17.95 -23.93 14.54
N CYS A 427 18.02 -22.64 14.87
CA CYS A 427 17.01 -22.01 15.72
C CYS A 427 15.92 -21.50 14.79
N LEU A 428 14.73 -22.09 14.90
CA LEU A 428 13.54 -21.70 14.18
C LEU A 428 12.68 -20.81 15.06
N LEU A 429 12.17 -19.75 14.47
CA LEU A 429 11.32 -18.78 15.12
C LEU A 429 10.11 -18.53 14.22
N GLU A 430 8.94 -18.87 14.74
CA GLU A 430 7.69 -18.99 13.98
C GLU A 430 6.61 -18.15 14.66
N THR A 431 5.95 -17.31 13.88
CA THR A 431 4.81 -16.48 14.30
C THR A 431 3.65 -16.71 13.33
N GLU A 432 2.51 -16.08 13.62
CA GLU A 432 1.35 -16.06 12.72
C GLU A 432 1.63 -15.40 11.36
N TYR A 433 2.68 -14.58 11.23
CA TYR A 433 2.99 -13.81 10.01
C TYR A 433 4.39 -14.07 9.43
N THR A 434 5.28 -14.75 10.15
CA THR A 434 6.64 -15.00 9.64
C THR A 434 7.24 -16.28 10.18
N LYS A 435 8.23 -16.78 9.45
CA LYS A 435 9.04 -17.91 9.83
C LYS A 435 10.48 -17.63 9.44
N ILE A 436 11.36 -17.51 10.42
CA ILE A 436 12.78 -17.26 10.22
C ILE A 436 13.60 -18.34 10.91
N SER A 437 14.78 -18.64 10.36
CA SER A 437 15.70 -19.57 11.01
C SER A 437 17.13 -19.08 10.94
N LYS A 438 17.92 -19.45 11.96
CA LYS A 438 19.35 -19.19 12.02
C LYS A 438 20.12 -20.49 12.23
N LYS A 439 21.02 -20.79 11.30
CA LYS A 439 21.97 -21.91 11.40
C LYS A 439 23.07 -21.59 12.43
N PHE A 440 23.43 -22.58 13.23
CA PHE A 440 24.60 -22.55 14.10
C PHE A 440 25.22 -23.96 14.21
N VAL A 441 26.41 -24.04 14.81
CA VAL A 441 27.17 -25.29 14.97
C VAL A 441 27.48 -25.50 16.43
N ILE A 442 27.26 -26.72 16.91
CA ILE A 442 27.73 -27.18 18.22
C ILE A 442 29.00 -27.99 17.99
N THR A 443 30.11 -27.53 18.58
CA THR A 443 31.37 -28.26 18.66
C THR A 443 31.65 -28.53 20.13
N LYS A 444 31.49 -29.80 20.53
CA LYS A 444 31.94 -30.29 21.85
C LYS A 444 33.32 -30.88 21.75
#